data_AF-A0A139WXT9-F1
#
_entry.id   AF-A0A139WXT9-F1
#
_cell.length_a   1.000
_cell.length_b   1.000
_cell.length_c   1.000
_cell.angle_alpha   90.00
_cell.angle_beta   90.00
_cell.angle_gamma   90.00
#
_symmetry.space_group_name_H-M   'P 1'
#
loop_
_entity.id
_entity.type
_entity.pdbx_description
1 polymer ?
#
loop_
_entity_poly.entity_id
_entity_poly.type
_entity_poly.pdbx_seq_one_letter_code
_entity_poly.pdbx_strand_id
1 'polypeptide(L)'
;MNTTSNSGANSDLLRSQLAKDYHQLPVLEQSIVQLFSVIYESINRTSFLECFTYVGARNEKGQLFNASTLKPYIDKLLAAGLLVQPIGQGPQCHPLLVEVATRDAVKAGRFDALVKAVQEKFPVKTRWEDGPRYFKSQSQLLREVRIGLYSHSLSFINKQLEDSGKLSTL
;
A
#
# COMPACT_ATOMS: atom_id res chain seq x y z
N MET A 1 -11.27 7.30 -36.09
CA MET A 1 -11.52 6.92 -34.69
C MET A 1 -10.77 5.63 -34.42
N ASN A 2 -9.61 5.69 -33.77
CA ASN A 2 -8.83 4.54 -33.29
C ASN A 2 -7.83 5.07 -32.24
N THR A 3 -8.24 5.17 -30.98
CA THR A 3 -7.39 5.65 -29.88
C THR A 3 -7.29 4.66 -28.71
N THR A 4 -8.05 3.57 -28.73
CA THR A 4 -8.11 2.60 -27.62
C THR A 4 -6.97 1.58 -27.62
N SER A 5 -6.30 1.33 -28.76
CA SER A 5 -5.23 0.34 -28.88
C SER A 5 -3.85 0.84 -28.43
N ASN A 6 -3.60 2.15 -28.42
CA ASN A 6 -2.28 2.73 -28.11
C ASN A 6 -2.06 3.00 -26.61
N SER A 7 -3.12 3.25 -25.83
CA SER A 7 -2.99 3.53 -24.39
C SER A 7 -2.75 2.26 -23.56
N GLY A 8 -3.38 1.14 -23.94
CA GLY A 8 -3.20 -0.17 -23.31
C GLY A 8 -1.75 -0.68 -23.43
N ALA A 9 -1.22 -0.71 -24.67
CA ALA A 9 0.16 -1.11 -24.94
C ALA A 9 1.19 -0.26 -24.17
N ASN A 10 0.97 1.06 -24.06
CA ASN A 10 1.86 1.94 -23.31
C ASN A 10 1.80 1.66 -21.79
N SER A 11 0.62 1.33 -21.25
CA SER A 11 0.47 0.95 -19.85
C SER A 11 1.12 -0.39 -19.48
N ASP A 12 1.13 -1.36 -20.40
CA ASP A 12 1.79 -2.65 -20.20
C ASP A 12 3.32 -2.51 -20.23
N LEU A 13 3.84 -1.67 -21.13
CA LEU A 13 5.25 -1.31 -21.18
C LEU A 13 5.68 -0.60 -19.89
N LEU A 14 4.92 0.40 -19.44
CA LEU A 14 5.18 1.10 -18.19
C LEU A 14 5.12 0.15 -16.98
N ARG A 15 4.12 -0.73 -16.91
CA ARG A 15 4.02 -1.75 -15.86
C ARG A 15 5.25 -2.65 -15.82
N SER A 16 5.69 -3.12 -16.98
CA SER A 16 6.87 -3.99 -17.09
C SER A 16 8.14 -3.27 -16.67
N GLN A 17 8.29 -2.00 -17.04
CA GLN A 17 9.42 -1.17 -16.64
C GLN A 17 9.43 -0.92 -15.13
N LEU A 18 8.30 -0.52 -14.54
CA LEU A 18 8.17 -0.32 -13.09
C LEU A 18 8.50 -1.60 -12.31
N ALA A 19 8.01 -2.76 -12.78
CA ALA A 19 8.32 -4.04 -12.16
C ALA A 19 9.82 -4.35 -12.21
N LYS A 20 10.48 -4.11 -13.36
CA LYS A 20 11.93 -4.28 -13.51
C LYS A 20 12.71 -3.39 -12.55
N ASP A 21 12.38 -2.11 -12.49
CA ASP A 21 13.06 -1.13 -11.63
C ASP A 21 12.85 -1.46 -10.14
N TYR A 22 11.64 -1.87 -9.78
CA TYR A 22 11.34 -2.36 -8.42
C TYR A 22 12.18 -3.59 -8.03
N HIS A 23 12.31 -4.60 -8.89
CA HIS A 23 13.11 -5.79 -8.57
C HIS A 23 14.62 -5.51 -8.46
N GLN A 24 15.10 -4.40 -9.04
CA GLN A 24 16.49 -3.96 -8.93
C GLN A 24 16.78 -3.17 -7.64
N LEU A 25 15.74 -2.80 -6.88
CA LEU A 25 15.92 -2.12 -5.60
C LEU A 25 16.61 -3.03 -4.57
N PRO A 26 17.39 -2.46 -3.64
CA PRO A 26 17.81 -3.18 -2.44
C PRO A 26 16.60 -3.60 -1.59
N VAL A 27 16.79 -4.63 -0.76
CA VAL A 27 15.72 -5.24 0.04
C VAL A 27 14.98 -4.23 0.92
N LEU A 28 15.71 -3.25 1.47
CA LEU A 28 15.13 -2.20 2.30
C LEU A 28 14.14 -1.35 1.50
N GLU A 29 14.53 -0.82 0.35
CA GLU A 29 13.64 -0.05 -0.52
C GLU A 29 12.48 -0.89 -1.06
N GLN A 30 12.70 -2.17 -1.39
CA GLN A 30 11.59 -3.06 -1.73
C GLN A 30 10.58 -3.14 -0.59
N SER A 31 11.04 -3.29 0.66
CA SER A 31 10.14 -3.35 1.83
C SER A 31 9.32 -2.07 2.03
N ILE A 32 9.88 -0.90 1.68
CA ILE A 32 9.16 0.38 1.70
C ILE A 32 8.04 0.38 0.65
N VAL A 33 8.35 -0.02 -0.59
CA VAL A 33 7.35 -0.11 -1.67
C VAL A 33 6.27 -1.14 -1.36
N GLN A 34 6.64 -2.28 -0.79
CA GLN A 34 5.73 -3.34 -0.34
C GLN A 34 4.77 -2.80 0.74
N LEU A 35 5.25 -2.02 1.71
CA LEU A 35 4.36 -1.42 2.71
C LEU A 35 3.39 -0.44 2.05
N PHE A 36 3.84 0.42 1.13
CA PHE A 36 2.95 1.29 0.36
C PHE A 36 1.92 0.50 -0.46
N SER A 37 2.29 -0.66 -1.02
CA SER A 37 1.38 -1.48 -1.82
C SER A 37 0.30 -2.18 -0.98
N VAL A 38 0.63 -2.56 0.26
CA VAL A 38 -0.34 -3.06 1.25
C VAL A 38 -1.25 -1.93 1.74
N ILE A 39 -0.71 -0.74 1.98
CA ILE A 39 -1.49 0.45 2.37
C ILE A 39 -2.49 0.86 1.27
N TYR A 40 -2.12 0.72 -0.01
CA TYR A 40 -2.99 0.92 -1.19
C TYR A 40 -3.62 2.32 -1.38
N GLU A 41 -3.56 3.19 -0.38
CA GLU A 41 -4.03 4.57 -0.43
C GLU A 41 -2.89 5.57 -0.16
N SER A 42 -3.11 6.84 -0.49
CA SER A 42 -2.22 7.93 -0.07
C SER A 42 -2.09 7.99 1.44
N ILE A 43 -0.85 8.03 1.93
CA ILE A 43 -0.56 8.09 3.36
C ILE A 43 0.44 9.19 3.66
N ASN A 44 0.25 9.90 4.78
CA ASN A 44 1.23 10.88 5.23
C ASN A 44 2.51 10.18 5.73
N ARG A 45 3.66 10.86 5.65
CA ARG A 45 4.96 10.28 6.00
C ARG A 45 5.06 9.83 7.46
N THR A 46 4.34 10.48 8.38
CA THR A 46 4.32 10.12 9.81
C THR A 46 3.62 8.79 10.03
N SER A 47 2.40 8.61 9.53
CA SER A 47 1.66 7.35 9.66
C SER A 47 2.36 6.19 8.92
N PHE A 48 3.01 6.48 7.79
CA PHE A 48 3.86 5.47 7.14
C PHE A 48 5.03 5.07 8.04
N LEU A 49 5.73 6.04 8.64
CA LEU A 49 6.84 5.78 9.55
C LEU A 49 6.41 4.94 10.75
N GLU A 50 5.23 5.20 11.32
CA GLU A 50 4.65 4.39 12.41
C GLU A 50 4.42 2.94 11.98
N CYS A 51 3.86 2.70 10.79
CA CYS A 51 3.72 1.35 10.25
C CYS A 51 5.09 0.68 10.04
N PHE A 52 6.05 1.42 9.47
CA PHE A 52 7.36 0.86 9.11
C PHE A 52 8.23 0.55 10.33
N THR A 53 8.15 1.38 11.37
CA THR A 53 8.82 1.11 12.64
C THR A 53 8.12 0.01 13.44
N TYR A 54 6.80 -0.15 13.30
CA TYR A 54 6.05 -1.25 13.94
C TYR A 54 6.53 -2.63 13.47
N VAL A 55 6.89 -2.78 12.18
CA VAL A 55 7.49 -4.04 11.69
C VAL A 55 8.97 -4.20 12.08
N GLY A 56 9.52 -3.29 12.88
CA GLY A 56 10.90 -3.34 13.36
C GLY A 56 11.94 -2.98 12.29
N ALA A 57 11.56 -2.23 11.24
CA ALA A 57 12.50 -1.83 10.20
C ALA A 57 13.63 -0.96 10.75
N ARG A 58 14.85 -1.25 10.31
CA ARG A 58 16.08 -0.58 10.74
C ARG A 58 16.86 -0.06 9.55
N ASN A 59 17.52 1.07 9.73
CA ASN A 59 18.43 1.62 8.74
C ASN A 59 19.74 0.81 8.70
N GLU A 60 20.64 1.18 7.79
CA GLU A 60 21.94 0.53 7.61
C GLU A 60 22.83 0.53 8.87
N LYS A 61 22.56 1.43 9.83
CA LYS A 61 23.25 1.52 11.12
C LYS A 61 22.56 0.69 12.22
N GLY A 62 21.53 -0.09 11.89
CA GLY A 62 20.74 -0.87 12.86
C GLY A 62 19.77 -0.03 13.71
N GLN A 63 19.62 1.26 13.43
CA GLN A 63 18.75 2.15 14.19
C GLN A 63 17.34 2.15 13.61
N LEU A 64 16.33 2.34 14.46
CA LEU A 64 14.97 2.57 13.98
C LEU A 64 14.90 3.83 13.10
N PHE A 65 14.03 3.79 12.10
CA PHE A 65 13.77 4.95 11.27
C PHE A 65 13.13 6.08 12.07
N ASN A 66 13.43 7.29 11.63
CA ASN A 66 12.76 8.52 12.00
C ASN A 66 12.45 9.31 10.72
N ALA A 67 11.80 10.47 10.85
CA ALA A 67 11.40 11.27 9.70
C ALA A 67 12.59 11.67 8.79
N SER A 68 13.73 12.06 9.37
CA SER A 68 14.90 12.52 8.58
C SER A 68 15.62 11.37 7.87
N THR A 69 15.68 10.19 8.48
CA THR A 69 16.30 9.00 7.90
C THR A 69 15.42 8.29 6.88
N LEU A 70 14.10 8.39 6.99
CA LEU A 70 13.16 7.79 6.05
C LEU A 70 12.93 8.65 4.80
N LYS A 71 12.93 9.98 4.95
CA LYS A 71 12.65 10.93 3.86
C LYS A 71 13.48 10.68 2.58
N PRO A 72 14.81 10.46 2.64
CA PRO A 72 15.62 10.22 1.44
C PRO A 72 15.16 9.00 0.64
N TYR A 73 14.71 7.93 1.31
CA TYR A 73 14.21 6.73 0.64
C TYR A 73 12.90 7.00 -0.09
N ILE A 74 11.94 7.66 0.57
CA ILE A 74 10.66 8.02 -0.07
C ILE A 74 10.89 8.95 -1.26
N ASP A 75 11.75 9.96 -1.12
CA ASP A 75 11.99 10.92 -2.20
C ASP A 75 12.71 10.27 -3.40
N LYS A 76 13.66 9.35 -3.16
CA LYS A 76 14.29 8.55 -4.21
C LYS A 76 13.28 7.68 -4.96
N LEU A 77 12.35 7.04 -4.23
CA LEU A 77 11.31 6.20 -4.83
C LEU A 77 10.26 7.02 -5.61
N LEU A 78 9.97 8.24 -5.17
CA LEU A 78 9.15 9.20 -5.93
C LEU A 78 9.86 9.65 -7.21
N ALA A 79 11.15 9.98 -7.13
CA ALA A 79 11.94 10.35 -8.30
C ALA A 79 12.07 9.21 -9.32
N ALA A 80 12.09 7.95 -8.85
CA ALA A 80 12.09 6.76 -9.70
C ALA A 80 10.69 6.39 -10.25
N GLY A 81 9.62 7.11 -9.86
CA GLY A 81 8.25 6.81 -10.31
C GLY A 81 7.62 5.54 -9.72
N LEU A 82 8.31 4.87 -8.79
CA LEU A 82 7.81 3.67 -8.10
C LEU A 82 6.77 4.03 -7.04
N LEU A 83 6.90 5.23 -6.48
CA LEU A 83 5.84 5.92 -5.74
C LEU A 83 5.35 7.11 -6.55
N VAL A 84 4.11 7.50 -6.30
CA VAL A 84 3.52 8.74 -6.83
C VAL A 84 2.94 9.57 -5.69
N GLN A 85 2.87 10.88 -5.88
CA GLN A 85 2.29 11.78 -4.89
C GLN A 85 1.32 12.75 -5.59
N PRO A 86 0.01 12.48 -5.57
CA PRO A 86 -0.99 13.42 -6.09
C PRO A 86 -0.93 14.74 -5.32
N ILE A 87 -1.30 15.84 -6.01
CA ILE A 87 -1.33 17.18 -5.43
C ILE A 87 -2.22 17.19 -4.18
N GLY A 88 -1.71 17.75 -3.09
CA GLY A 88 -2.43 17.84 -1.81
C GLY A 88 -2.56 16.52 -1.04
N GLN A 89 -1.94 15.43 -1.51
CA GLN A 89 -1.98 14.12 -0.86
C GLN A 89 -0.58 13.65 -0.44
N GLY A 90 -0.55 12.62 0.41
CA GLY A 90 0.66 11.90 0.74
C GLY A 90 1.11 10.97 -0.40
N PRO A 91 2.35 10.45 -0.33
CA PRO A 91 2.81 9.43 -1.26
C PRO A 91 1.94 8.16 -1.21
N GLN A 92 1.90 7.46 -2.34
CA GLN A 92 1.30 6.14 -2.50
C GLN A 92 2.13 5.29 -3.46
N CYS A 93 1.93 3.97 -3.44
CA CYS A 93 2.51 3.08 -4.45
C CYS A 93 1.96 3.43 -5.84
N HIS A 94 2.81 3.39 -6.88
CA HIS A 94 2.33 3.58 -8.24
C HIS A 94 1.23 2.54 -8.58
N PRO A 95 0.04 2.92 -9.07
CA PRO A 95 -1.09 1.99 -9.25
C PRO A 95 -0.77 0.75 -10.11
N LEU A 96 0.06 0.92 -11.15
CA LEU A 96 0.52 -0.19 -12.00
C LEU A 96 1.53 -1.14 -11.31
N LEU A 97 2.16 -0.72 -10.21
CA LEU A 97 3.15 -1.50 -9.47
C LEU A 97 2.55 -2.23 -8.26
N VAL A 98 1.44 -1.72 -7.73
CA VAL A 98 0.77 -2.21 -6.51
C VAL A 98 0.64 -3.73 -6.46
N GLU A 99 0.15 -4.36 -7.52
CA GLU A 99 -0.08 -5.82 -7.55
C GLU A 99 1.22 -6.61 -7.55
N VAL A 100 2.25 -6.12 -8.25
CA VAL A 100 3.58 -6.75 -8.30
C VAL A 100 4.21 -6.71 -6.91
N ALA A 101 4.28 -5.52 -6.30
CA ALA A 101 4.88 -5.35 -4.98
C ALA A 101 4.13 -6.13 -3.89
N THR A 102 2.80 -6.21 -3.96
CA THR A 102 2.00 -6.95 -2.96
C THR A 102 2.25 -8.46 -3.07
N ARG A 103 2.27 -9.02 -4.29
CA ARG A 103 2.59 -10.43 -4.51
C ARG A 103 4.00 -10.79 -4.04
N ASP A 104 4.94 -9.89 -4.24
CA ASP A 104 6.31 -10.08 -3.77
C ASP A 104 6.43 -9.99 -2.26
N ALA A 105 5.63 -9.15 -1.59
CA ALA A 105 5.55 -9.15 -0.13
C ALA A 105 5.05 -10.50 0.42
N VAL A 106 4.09 -11.13 -0.26
CA VAL A 106 3.59 -12.47 0.08
C VAL A 106 4.69 -13.51 -0.15
N LYS A 107 5.33 -13.53 -1.32
CA LYS A 107 6.42 -14.48 -1.63
C LYS A 107 7.60 -14.35 -0.66
N ALA A 108 7.91 -13.12 -0.23
CA ALA A 108 8.98 -12.84 0.72
C ALA A 108 8.61 -13.13 2.19
N GLY A 109 7.37 -13.59 2.48
CA GLY A 109 6.91 -13.87 3.84
C GLY A 109 6.74 -12.64 4.72
N ARG A 110 6.64 -11.44 4.14
CA ARG A 110 6.50 -10.16 4.88
C ARG A 110 5.07 -9.67 4.98
N PHE A 111 4.18 -10.19 4.13
CA PHE A 111 2.83 -9.66 3.97
C PHE A 111 2.06 -9.56 5.29
N ASP A 112 2.01 -10.62 6.09
CA ASP A 112 1.25 -10.62 7.35
C ASP A 112 1.75 -9.58 8.35
N ALA A 113 3.08 -9.42 8.46
CA ALA A 113 3.69 -8.40 9.32
C ALA A 113 3.32 -6.98 8.85
N LEU A 114 3.35 -6.74 7.53
CA LEU A 114 2.94 -5.47 6.95
C LEU A 114 1.45 -5.19 7.15
N VAL A 115 0.59 -6.19 6.94
CA VAL A 115 -0.86 -6.10 7.19
C VAL A 115 -1.13 -5.73 8.65
N LYS A 116 -0.47 -6.43 9.59
CA LYS A 116 -0.60 -6.13 11.01
C LYS A 116 -0.20 -4.69 11.32
N ALA A 117 0.91 -4.22 10.78
CA ALA A 117 1.34 -2.84 10.96
C ALA A 117 0.30 -1.82 10.46
N VAL A 118 -0.27 -2.06 9.27
CA VAL A 118 -1.32 -1.20 8.70
C VAL A 118 -2.58 -1.22 9.55
N GLN A 119 -3.02 -2.39 10.02
CA GLN A 119 -4.21 -2.50 10.86
C GLN A 119 -4.04 -1.85 12.23
N GLU A 120 -2.82 -1.88 12.79
CA GLU A 120 -2.53 -1.32 14.11
C GLU A 120 -2.26 0.19 14.08
N LYS A 121 -1.57 0.68 13.05
CA LYS A 121 -1.11 2.08 12.97
C LYS A 121 -1.89 2.93 11.98
N PHE A 122 -2.63 2.29 11.08
CA PHE A 122 -3.46 2.97 10.09
C PHE A 122 -4.82 2.27 9.88
N PRO A 123 -5.58 1.99 10.96
CA PRO A 123 -6.83 1.23 10.91
C PRO A 123 -7.92 1.95 10.10
N VAL A 124 -8.83 1.15 9.53
CA VAL A 124 -10.18 1.65 9.21
C VAL A 124 -10.91 1.84 10.53
N LYS A 125 -11.41 3.04 10.78
CA LYS A 125 -12.13 3.36 12.01
C LYS A 125 -13.44 2.56 12.09
N THR A 126 -13.85 2.17 13.28
CA THR A 126 -15.20 1.68 13.55
C THR A 126 -16.07 2.84 14.04
N ARG A 127 -17.39 2.74 13.86
CA ARG A 127 -18.34 3.77 14.36
C ARG A 127 -18.43 3.79 15.89
N TRP A 128 -18.26 2.63 16.52
CA TRP A 128 -18.18 2.41 17.96
C TRP A 128 -17.34 1.14 18.22
N GLU A 129 -17.06 0.82 19.48
CA GLU A 129 -16.33 -0.40 19.86
C GLU A 129 -17.06 -1.64 19.33
N ASP A 130 -16.34 -2.52 18.62
CA ASP A 130 -16.89 -3.68 17.89
C ASP A 130 -17.98 -3.36 16.83
N GLY A 131 -18.17 -2.07 16.51
CA GLY A 131 -19.07 -1.61 15.47
C GLY A 131 -18.57 -1.88 14.05
N PRO A 132 -19.42 -1.70 13.03
CA PRO A 132 -19.02 -1.85 11.63
C PRO A 132 -17.92 -0.84 11.28
N ARG A 133 -17.00 -1.27 10.42
CA ARG A 133 -15.96 -0.40 9.86
C ARG A 133 -16.59 0.70 9.01
N TYR A 134 -16.08 1.91 9.18
CA TYR A 134 -16.48 3.10 8.44
C TYR A 134 -15.37 3.46 7.45
N PHE A 135 -15.62 3.14 6.17
CA PHE A 135 -14.71 3.43 5.07
C PHE A 135 -14.90 4.87 4.59
N LYS A 136 -13.84 5.69 4.69
CA LYS A 136 -13.88 7.09 4.23
C LYS A 136 -13.67 7.23 2.72
N SER A 137 -13.25 6.16 2.04
CA SER A 137 -12.96 6.13 0.61
C SER A 137 -13.05 4.72 0.05
N GLN A 138 -13.24 4.62 -1.27
CA GLN A 138 -13.19 3.35 -1.99
C GLN A 138 -11.81 2.68 -1.87
N SER A 139 -10.73 3.46 -1.81
CA SER A 139 -9.38 2.91 -1.61
C SER A 139 -9.23 2.19 -0.28
N GLN A 140 -9.86 2.67 0.81
CA GLN A 140 -9.85 1.95 2.09
C GLN A 140 -10.59 0.61 2.00
N LEU A 141 -11.72 0.58 1.33
CA LEU A 141 -12.45 -0.68 1.13
C LEU A 141 -11.63 -1.66 0.29
N LEU A 142 -11.10 -1.19 -0.84
CA LEU A 142 -10.26 -2.00 -1.72
C LEU A 142 -8.99 -2.50 -1.01
N ARG A 143 -8.38 -1.68 -0.15
CA ARG A 143 -7.26 -2.09 0.71
C ARG A 143 -7.62 -3.31 1.54
N GLU A 144 -8.70 -3.24 2.32
CA GLU A 144 -9.10 -4.36 3.19
C GLU A 144 -9.56 -5.59 2.38
N VAL A 145 -10.24 -5.40 1.25
CA VAL A 145 -10.61 -6.51 0.35
C VAL A 145 -9.34 -7.19 -0.22
N ARG A 146 -8.35 -6.41 -0.67
CA ARG A 146 -7.06 -6.95 -1.14
C ARG A 146 -6.32 -7.69 -0.03
N ILE A 147 -6.34 -7.16 1.20
CA ILE A 147 -5.79 -7.85 2.38
C ILE A 147 -6.45 -9.21 2.56
N GLY A 148 -7.79 -9.27 2.55
CA GLY A 148 -8.52 -10.54 2.65
C GLY A 148 -8.21 -11.51 1.52
N LEU A 149 -8.03 -11.01 0.28
CA LEU A 149 -7.70 -11.83 -0.89
C LEU A 149 -6.32 -12.49 -0.72
N TYR A 150 -5.30 -11.70 -0.38
CA TYR A 150 -3.93 -12.19 -0.21
C TYR A 150 -3.73 -13.02 1.07
N SER A 151 -4.60 -12.85 2.06
CA SER A 151 -4.65 -13.69 3.27
C SER A 151 -5.54 -14.92 3.10
N HIS A 152 -6.11 -15.16 1.91
CA HIS A 152 -7.04 -16.25 1.62
C HIS A 152 -8.27 -16.33 2.56
N SER A 153 -8.75 -15.17 3.03
CA SER A 153 -9.84 -15.08 4.00
C SER A 153 -11.10 -14.48 3.37
N LEU A 154 -11.97 -15.36 2.85
CA LEU A 154 -13.26 -14.96 2.29
C LEU A 154 -14.19 -14.38 3.35
N SER A 155 -14.15 -14.89 4.59
CA SER A 155 -14.94 -14.35 5.70
C SER A 155 -14.54 -12.90 6.00
N PHE A 156 -13.24 -12.59 5.97
CA PHE A 156 -12.77 -11.22 6.14
C PHE A 156 -13.28 -10.32 5.01
N ILE A 157 -13.18 -10.75 3.75
CA ILE A 157 -13.68 -10.00 2.58
C ILE A 157 -15.18 -9.71 2.73
N ASN A 158 -15.98 -10.73 2.98
CA ASN A 158 -17.44 -10.60 3.11
C ASN A 158 -17.79 -9.58 4.19
N LYS A 159 -17.10 -9.63 5.33
CA LYS A 159 -17.29 -8.65 6.41
C LYS A 159 -17.02 -7.21 5.96
N GLN A 160 -15.98 -6.97 5.15
CA GLN A 160 -15.69 -5.63 4.63
C GLN A 160 -16.80 -5.14 3.68
N LEU A 161 -17.29 -6.04 2.82
CA LEU A 161 -18.36 -5.73 1.87
C LEU A 161 -19.68 -5.45 2.59
N GLU A 162 -20.04 -6.23 3.60
CA GLU A 162 -21.22 -6.01 4.46
C GLU A 162 -21.16 -4.66 5.19
N ASP A 163 -20.00 -4.34 5.79
CA ASP A 163 -19.80 -3.06 6.48
C ASP A 163 -19.87 -1.87 5.50
N SER A 164 -19.41 -2.06 4.25
CA SER A 164 -19.50 -1.06 3.18
C SER A 164 -20.90 -0.91 2.57
N GLY A 165 -21.70 -1.98 2.52
CA GLY A 165 -23.07 -1.95 1.97
C GLY A 165 -24.04 -1.11 2.79
N LYS A 166 -23.71 -0.82 4.05
CA LYS A 166 -24.43 0.12 4.91
C LYS A 166 -24.25 1.60 4.50
N LEU A 167 -23.42 1.88 3.47
CA LEU A 167 -23.22 3.21 2.89
C LEU A 167 -24.43 3.71 2.08
N SER A 168 -25.37 2.84 1.71
CA SER A 168 -26.49 3.16 0.80
C SER A 168 -27.80 3.56 1.49
N THR A 169 -27.82 3.67 2.83
CA THR A 169 -29.06 3.87 3.63
C THR A 169 -29.01 5.07 4.58
N LEU A 170 -28.08 6.01 4.36
CA LEU A 170 -28.02 7.30 5.04
C LEU A 170 -27.82 8.40 4.00
#